data_AF-X0Z3F5-F1
#
_entry.id   AF-X0Z3F5-F1
#
_cell.length_a   1.000
_cell.length_b   1.000
_cell.length_c   1.000
_cell.angle_alpha   90.00
_cell.angle_beta   90.00
_cell.angle_gamma   90.00
#
_symmetry.space_group_name_H-M   'P 1'
#
loop_
_entity.id
_entity.type
_entity.pdbx_description
1 polymer ?
#
loop_
_entity_poly.entity_id
_entity_poly.type
_entity_poly.pdbx_seq_one_letter_code
_entity_poly.pdbx_strand_id
1 'polypeptide(L)'
;MSDVCLVLEGTYPYVRGGVSTWTHDLIKSMPEVTFSIISIMPTPADTRDELYEIPDNVQSIVNIFIRDYQFPPRIFKRTYPKLFDFFELFYRGIDEIPHEKLEHQILDLM
;
A
#
# COMPACT_ATOMS: atom_id res chain seq x y z
N MET A 1 11.31 -7.17 11.71
CA MET A 1 10.48 -7.97 10.78
C MET A 1 9.06 -7.74 11.25
N SER A 2 8.22 -7.17 10.40
CA SER A 2 6.84 -6.78 10.75
C SER A 2 5.85 -7.81 10.22
N ASP A 3 4.74 -7.99 10.92
CA ASP A 3 3.66 -8.89 10.51
C ASP A 3 2.88 -8.32 9.33
N VAL A 4 2.68 -6.99 9.32
CA VAL A 4 1.91 -6.27 8.30
C VAL A 4 2.72 -5.09 7.77
N CYS A 5 2.75 -4.92 6.45
CA CYS A 5 3.29 -3.73 5.80
C CYS A 5 2.17 -2.90 5.17
N LEU A 6 2.01 -1.65 5.61
CA LEU A 6 1.05 -0.70 5.06
C LEU A 6 1.75 0.20 4.02
N VAL A 7 1.19 0.27 2.82
CA VAL A 7 1.65 1.19 1.76
C VAL A 7 0.64 2.30 1.61
N LEU A 8 1.04 3.52 1.94
CA LEU A 8 0.14 4.65 2.17
C LEU A 8 0.58 5.83 1.31
N GLU A 9 -0.20 6.18 0.29
CA GLU A 9 0.06 7.34 -0.57
C GLU A 9 -0.57 8.60 0.04
N GLY A 10 0.21 9.66 0.20
CA GLY A 10 -0.28 11.00 0.57
C GLY A 10 -1.11 11.06 1.86
N THR A 11 -0.89 10.13 2.79
CA THR A 11 -1.74 9.93 3.97
C THR A 11 -0.91 9.85 5.25
N TYR A 12 -0.98 8.75 6.01
CA TYR A 12 -0.37 8.62 7.33
C TYR A 12 1.17 8.52 7.24
N PRO A 13 1.93 9.07 8.21
CA PRO A 13 1.49 9.85 9.39
C PRO A 13 1.43 11.37 9.14
N TYR A 14 1.57 11.84 7.90
CA TYR A 14 1.85 13.25 7.62
C TYR A 14 0.64 14.08 7.21
N VAL A 15 -0.44 13.45 6.74
CA VAL A 15 -1.65 14.14 6.27
C VAL A 15 -2.83 13.77 7.16
N ARG A 16 -3.61 14.77 7.59
CA ARG A 16 -4.87 14.55 8.30
C ARG A 16 -5.98 14.15 7.32
N GLY A 17 -6.77 13.16 7.69
CA GLY A 17 -7.91 12.72 6.90
C GLY A 17 -8.47 11.41 7.42
N GLY A 18 -9.59 10.97 6.83
CA GLY A 18 -10.27 9.74 7.25
C GLY A 18 -9.38 8.51 7.18
N VAL A 19 -8.59 8.37 6.10
CA VAL A 19 -7.66 7.25 5.92
C VAL A 19 -6.59 7.26 7.01
N SER A 20 -5.92 8.39 7.25
CA SER A 20 -4.87 8.46 8.26
C SER A 20 -5.37 8.23 9.68
N THR A 21 -6.54 8.77 10.02
CA THR A 21 -7.18 8.52 11.33
C THR A 21 -7.53 7.05 11.48
N TRP A 22 -8.18 6.44 10.49
CA TRP A 22 -8.53 5.03 10.53
C TRP A 22 -7.28 4.14 10.61
N THR A 23 -6.22 4.45 9.85
CA THR A 23 -4.96 3.71 9.93
C THR A 23 -4.32 3.82 11.31
N HIS A 24 -4.31 5.01 11.91
CA HIS A 24 -3.80 5.21 13.26
C HIS A 24 -4.59 4.39 14.29
N ASP A 25 -5.92 4.43 14.22
CA ASP A 25 -6.80 3.70 15.12
C ASP A 25 -6.66 2.18 14.93
N LEU A 26 -6.55 1.71 13.69
CA LEU A 26 -6.29 0.31 13.35
C LEU A 26 -5.01 -0.19 14.04
N ILE A 27 -3.89 0.51 13.83
CA ILE A 27 -2.59 0.14 14.43
C ILE A 27 -2.70 0.08 15.96
N LYS A 28 -3.35 1.09 16.58
CA LYS A 28 -3.51 1.14 18.05
C LYS A 28 -4.42 0.06 18.60
N SER A 29 -5.40 -0.38 17.82
CA SER A 29 -6.33 -1.45 18.22
C SER A 29 -5.72 -2.85 18.20
N MET A 30 -4.55 -3.02 17.59
CA MET A 30 -3.86 -4.31 17.45
C MET A 30 -2.43 -4.26 18.02
N PRO A 31 -2.26 -4.01 19.33
CA PRO A 31 -0.94 -3.85 19.95
C PRO A 31 -0.04 -5.08 19.82
N GLU A 32 -0.60 -6.26 19.61
CA GLU A 32 0.10 -7.53 19.41
C GLU A 32 0.62 -7.73 17.98
N VAL A 33 0.10 -6.97 17.01
CA VAL A 33 0.51 -7.03 15.60
C VAL A 33 1.55 -5.95 15.35
N THR A 34 2.63 -6.32 14.69
CA THR A 34 3.70 -5.38 14.35
C THR A 34 3.57 -4.85 12.93
N PHE A 35 3.72 -3.53 12.78
CA PHE A 35 3.51 -2.84 11.51
C PHE A 35 4.80 -2.23 10.96
N SER A 36 4.97 -2.27 9.64
CA SER A 36 5.88 -1.41 8.90
C SER A 36 5.07 -0.50 7.97
N ILE A 37 5.54 0.72 7.77
CA ILE A 37 4.83 1.71 6.97
C ILE A 37 5.75 2.19 5.84
N ILE A 38 5.22 2.17 4.62
CA ILE A 38 5.80 2.83 3.47
C ILE A 38 4.89 4.01 3.15
N SER A 39 5.36 5.22 3.44
CA SER A 39 4.64 6.46 3.12
C SER A 39 5.14 7.01 1.80
N ILE A 40 4.26 7.07 0.80
CA ILE A 40 4.58 7.64 -0.51
C ILE A 40 4.14 9.09 -0.50
N MET A 41 5.12 10.00 -0.57
CA MET A 41 4.90 11.44 -0.40
C MET A 41 5.39 12.21 -1.64
N PRO A 42 4.85 13.42 -1.90
CA PRO A 42 5.28 14.20 -3.05
C PRO A 42 6.76 14.64 -2.93
N THR A 43 7.13 15.22 -1.79
CA THR A 43 8.47 15.74 -1.50
C THR A 43 8.85 15.57 -0.03
N PRO A 44 10.14 15.65 0.33
CA PRO A 44 10.58 15.65 1.73
C PRO A 44 10.01 16.80 2.57
N ALA A 45 9.60 17.91 1.93
CA ALA A 45 8.98 19.02 2.64
C ALA A 45 7.58 18.67 3.18
N ASP A 46 6.93 17.66 2.61
CA ASP A 46 5.60 17.19 3.02
C ASP A 46 5.66 16.25 4.23
N THR A 47 6.85 15.91 4.73
CA THR A 47 7.07 15.01 5.89
C THR A 47 7.71 15.72 7.08
N ARG A 48 7.55 17.05 7.17
CA ARG A 48 8.23 17.87 8.19
C ARG A 48 7.72 17.61 9.61
N ASP A 49 6.41 17.43 9.75
CA ASP A 49 5.77 17.20 11.03
C ASP A 49 4.92 15.93 10.96
N GLU A 50 5.20 14.99 11.85
CA GLU A 50 4.28 13.87 12.08
C GLU A 50 3.04 14.41 12.79
N LEU A 51 1.87 14.26 12.16
CA LEU A 51 0.62 14.78 12.71
C LEU A 51 -0.03 13.81 13.72
N TYR A 52 0.58 12.64 13.90
CA TYR A 52 0.17 11.56 14.78
C TYR A 52 1.37 11.07 15.59
N GLU A 53 1.13 10.73 16.86
CA GLU A 53 2.14 10.05 17.69
C GLU A 53 2.26 8.60 17.24
N ILE A 54 3.44 8.18 16.77
CA ILE A 54 3.62 6.84 16.21
C ILE A 54 3.50 5.78 17.33
N PRO A 55 2.57 4.80 17.22
CA PRO A 55 2.43 3.73 18.21
C PRO A 55 3.67 2.81 18.28
N ASP A 56 3.95 2.26 19.46
CA ASP A 56 5.12 1.40 19.72
C ASP A 56 5.16 0.13 18.86
N ASN A 57 4.01 -0.35 18.40
CA ASN A 57 3.91 -1.53 17.52
C ASN A 57 4.22 -1.22 16.05
N VAL A 58 4.63 0.02 15.72
CA VAL A 58 5.21 0.37 14.41
C VAL A 58 6.73 0.23 14.46
N GLN A 59 7.27 -0.78 13.78
CA GLN A 59 8.71 -1.06 13.79
C GLN A 59 9.52 -0.14 12.88
N SER A 60 8.93 0.36 11.79
CA SER A 60 9.64 1.19 10.81
C SER A 60 8.69 2.01 9.96
N ILE A 61 9.10 3.24 9.65
CA ILE A 61 8.46 4.09 8.64
C ILE A 61 9.50 4.44 7.58
N VAL A 62 9.19 4.17 6.33
CA VAL A 62 10.02 4.48 5.17
C VAL A 62 9.27 5.47 4.28
N ASN A 63 9.90 6.60 3.99
CA ASN A 63 9.33 7.61 3.12
C ASN A 63 9.88 7.47 1.71
N ILE A 64 9.00 7.35 0.73
CA ILE A 64 9.32 7.31 -0.69
C ILE A 64 8.80 8.60 -1.32
N PHE A 65 9.69 9.39 -1.93
CA PHE A 65 9.33 10.66 -2.55
C PHE A 65 9.16 10.49 -4.06
N ILE A 66 7.93 10.66 -4.55
CA ILE A 66 7.61 10.39 -5.95
C ILE A 66 8.23 11.43 -6.89
N ARG A 67 8.39 12.68 -6.46
CA ARG A 67 8.99 13.75 -7.27
C ARG A 67 10.49 13.54 -7.47
N ASP A 68 11.15 12.89 -6.52
CA ASP A 68 12.58 12.60 -6.57
C ASP A 68 12.86 11.29 -7.33
N TYR A 69 11.83 10.50 -7.61
CA TYR A 69 11.95 9.27 -8.37
C TYR A 69 12.18 9.56 -9.85
N GLN A 70 13.41 9.36 -10.29
CA GLN A 70 13.73 9.37 -11.71
C GLN A 70 13.26 8.05 -12.31
N PHE A 71 12.21 8.11 -13.14
CA PHE A 71 11.86 6.97 -13.96
C PHE A 71 13.09 6.60 -14.79
N PRO A 72 13.56 5.33 -14.74
CA PRO A 72 14.56 4.89 -15.69
C PRO A 72 14.03 5.23 -17.09
N PRO A 73 14.90 5.70 -18.01
CA PRO A 73 14.47 6.05 -19.36
C PRO A 73 13.61 4.90 -19.88
N ARG A 74 12.35 5.19 -20.25
CA ARG A 74 11.35 4.19 -20.64
C ARG A 74 12.00 3.23 -21.64
N ILE A 75 12.45 2.07 -21.18
CA ILE A 75 12.68 0.94 -22.05
C ILE A 75 11.26 0.50 -22.39
N PHE A 76 10.71 1.04 -23.49
CA PHE A 76 9.51 0.50 -24.11
C PHE A 76 9.80 -0.96 -24.47
N LYS A 77 9.61 -1.86 -23.51
CA LYS A 77 9.63 -3.30 -23.72
C LYS A 77 8.33 -3.85 -23.17
N ARG A 78 7.45 -4.08 -24.14
CA ARG A 78 6.16 -4.79 -24.08
C ARG A 78 5.05 -4.06 -23.35
N THR A 79 4.06 -3.64 -24.13
CA THR A 79 2.66 -3.71 -23.71
C THR A 79 2.45 -5.10 -23.10
N TYR A 80 2.02 -5.17 -21.85
CA TYR A 80 1.54 -6.40 -21.22
C TYR A 80 0.01 -6.39 -21.31
N PRO A 81 -0.60 -6.66 -22.48
CA PRO A 81 -2.06 -6.76 -22.60
C PRO A 81 -2.61 -7.74 -21.55
N LYS A 82 -1.87 -8.83 -21.30
CA LYS A 82 -2.18 -9.83 -20.28
C LYS A 82 -2.33 -9.28 -18.86
N LEU A 83 -1.68 -8.18 -18.49
CA LEU A 83 -1.77 -7.63 -17.14
C LEU A 83 -3.10 -6.89 -16.95
N PHE A 84 -3.55 -6.15 -17.97
CA PHE A 84 -4.87 -5.52 -17.96
C PHE A 84 -5.97 -6.57 -18.11
N ASP A 85 -5.78 -7.57 -18.97
CA ASP A 85 -6.68 -8.72 -19.07
C ASP A 85 -6.80 -9.43 -17.70
N PHE A 86 -5.69 -9.57 -16.97
CA PHE A 86 -5.68 -10.13 -15.62
C PHE A 86 -6.48 -9.28 -14.63
N PHE A 87 -6.27 -7.97 -14.57
CA PHE A 87 -7.06 -7.11 -13.69
C PHE A 87 -8.54 -7.15 -14.05
N GLU A 88 -8.88 -7.13 -15.33
CA GLU A 88 -10.26 -7.24 -15.79
C GLU A 88 -10.90 -8.58 -15.41
N LEU A 89 -10.18 -9.70 -15.58
CA LEU A 89 -10.60 -11.02 -15.13
C LEU A 89 -10.74 -11.10 -13.60
N PHE A 90 -9.80 -10.52 -12.86
CA PHE A 90 -9.81 -10.47 -11.41
C PHE A 90 -11.01 -9.67 -10.88
N TYR A 91 -11.25 -8.46 -11.42
CA TYR A 91 -12.39 -7.64 -11.03
C TYR A 91 -13.73 -8.28 -11.41
N ARG A 92 -13.84 -8.92 -12.59
CA ARG A 92 -15.05 -9.68 -12.96
C ARG A 92 -15.26 -10.93 -12.10
N GLY A 93 -14.18 -11.61 -11.74
CA GLY A 93 -14.24 -12.82 -10.91
C GLY A 93 -14.69 -12.54 -9.48
N ILE A 94 -14.34 -11.38 -8.92
CA ILE A 94 -14.77 -10.99 -7.56
C ILE A 94 -16.29 -10.90 -7.43
N ASP A 95 -17.00 -10.44 -8.46
CA ASP A 95 -18.45 -10.27 -8.41
C ASP A 95 -19.23 -11.56 -8.73
N GLU A 96 -18.65 -12.48 -9.51
CA GLU A 96 -19.35 -13.66 -10.04
C GLU A 96 -18.94 -14.99 -9.37
N ILE A 97 -17.78 -15.05 -8.71
CA ILE A 97 -17.18 -16.31 -8.24
C ILE A 97 -17.25 -16.42 -6.71
N PRO A 98 -17.78 -17.54 -6.16
CA PRO A 98 -17.73 -17.80 -4.73
C PRO A 98 -16.29 -17.80 -4.21
N HIS A 99 -16.03 -17.16 -3.08
CA HIS A 99 -14.69 -16.93 -2.51
C HIS A 99 -13.76 -18.17 -2.53
N GLU A 100 -14.29 -19.36 -2.26
CA GLU A 100 -13.56 -20.62 -2.22
C GLU A 100 -12.90 -21.01 -3.56
N LYS A 101 -13.43 -20.54 -4.69
CA LYS A 101 -12.89 -20.81 -6.04
C LYS A 101 -11.91 -19.75 -6.54
N LEU A 102 -11.96 -18.55 -5.95
CA LEU A 102 -11.11 -17.44 -6.36
C LEU A 102 -9.64 -17.69 -5.99
N GLU A 103 -9.40 -18.28 -4.81
CA GLU A 103 -8.05 -18.62 -4.32
C GLU A 103 -7.33 -19.59 -5.27
N HIS A 104 -8.01 -20.65 -5.72
CA HIS A 104 -7.46 -21.60 -6.68
C HIS A 104 -7.12 -20.98 -8.04
N GLN A 105 -7.96 -20.07 -8.55
CA GLN A 105 -7.69 -19.41 -9.83
C GLN A 105 -6.55 -18.39 -9.77
N ILE A 106 -6.41 -17.68 -8.65
CA ILE A 106 -5.30 -16.74 -8.45
C ILE A 106 -3.97 -17.50 -8.43
N LEU A 107 -3.93 -18.68 -7.81
CA LEU A 107 -2.75 -19.54 -7.76
C LEU A 107 -2.35 -20.08 -9.14
N ASP A 108 -3.30 -20.42 -10.00
CA ASP A 108 -3.03 -20.87 -11.38
C ASP A 108 -2.53 -19.74 -12.31
N LEU A 109 -2.75 -18.48 -11.92
CA LEU A 109 -2.36 -17.29 -12.69
C LEU A 109 -0.98 -16.72 -12.30
N MET A 110 -0.39 -17.18 -11.18
CA MET A 110 0.96 -16.82 -10.71
C MET A 110 2.04 -17.76 -11.26
#